data_AF-A0AAV4CFJ0-F1
#
_entry.id   AF-A0AAV4CFJ0-F1
#
_cell.length_a   1.000
_cell.length_b   1.000
_cell.length_c   1.000
_cell.angle_alpha   90.00
_cell.angle_beta   90.00
_cell.angle_gamma   90.00
#
_symmetry.space_group_name_H-M   'P 1'
#
loop_
_entity.id
_entity.type
_entity.pdbx_description
1 polymer ?
#
loop_
_entity_poly.entity_id
_entity_poly.type
_entity_poly.pdbx_seq_one_letter_code
_entity_poly.pdbx_strand_id
1 'polypeptide(L)'
;MTTMEEIVKKSDLLGYRGEKREEYLKQEFKLLDERQAREKKEEAERQAREKKEEAERQEKKEEDERQEKKEEAERKERKEEADRKERLELEKMKLDAEMKLLQAKIEAGIIKNEPDGSGARSSDSGAKHPKLPNFQDGRDDLDIWQICRK
;
A
#
# COMPACT_ATOMS: atom_id res chain seq x y z
N MET A 1 21.78 -13.61 45.13
CA MET A 1 22.65 -14.75 44.75
C MET A 1 23.63 -14.96 45.89
N THR A 2 23.91 -16.20 46.27
CA THR A 2 24.95 -16.47 47.28
C THR A 2 26.31 -16.10 46.69
N THR A 3 27.10 -15.30 47.39
CA THR A 3 28.44 -14.89 46.91
C THR A 3 29.54 -15.77 47.50
N MET A 4 30.70 -15.76 46.84
CA MET A 4 31.89 -16.48 47.31
C MET A 4 32.28 -16.05 48.74
N GLU A 5 32.14 -14.76 49.06
CA GLU A 5 32.39 -14.23 50.39
C GLU A 5 31.39 -14.73 51.44
N GLU A 6 30.11 -14.89 51.06
CA GLU A 6 29.08 -15.43 51.96
C GLU A 6 29.30 -16.90 52.28
N ILE A 7 29.79 -17.69 51.32
CA ILE A 7 30.16 -19.10 51.51
C ILE A 7 31.32 -19.20 52.50
N VAL A 8 32.36 -18.37 52.35
CA VAL A 8 33.51 -18.34 53.26
C VAL A 8 33.08 -17.91 54.67
N LYS A 9 32.28 -16.84 54.79
CA LYS A 9 31.73 -16.38 56.07
C LYS A 9 30.87 -17.45 56.75
N LYS A 10 30.05 -18.19 55.99
CA LYS A 10 29.28 -19.32 56.51
C LYS A 10 30.18 -20.43 57.04
N SER A 11 31.27 -20.75 56.34
CA SER A 11 32.22 -21.76 56.81
C SER A 11 32.85 -21.38 58.15
N ASP A 12 33.15 -20.09 58.33
CA ASP A 12 33.75 -19.54 59.56
C ASP A 12 32.72 -19.51 60.71
N LEU A 13 31.46 -19.16 60.42
CA LEU A 13 30.36 -19.18 61.38
C LEU A 13 29.99 -20.60 61.85
N LEU A 14 30.12 -21.59 60.98
CA LEU A 14 29.92 -23.00 61.33
C LEU A 14 31.11 -23.60 62.09
N GLY A 15 32.19 -22.84 62.26
CA GLY A 15 33.39 -23.28 62.99
C GLY A 15 34.18 -24.37 62.28
N TYR A 16 33.97 -24.56 60.97
CA TYR A 16 34.74 -25.54 60.20
C TYR A 16 36.19 -25.08 60.08
N ARG A 17 37.13 -25.99 60.34
CA ARG A 17 38.57 -25.76 60.19
C ARG A 17 39.25 -26.95 59.53
N GLY A 18 40.43 -26.72 58.97
CA GLY A 18 41.22 -27.76 58.30
C GLY A 18 40.45 -28.43 57.16
N GLU A 19 40.59 -29.74 57.03
CA GLU A 19 39.99 -30.55 55.96
C GLU A 19 38.46 -30.40 55.86
N LYS A 20 37.75 -30.30 56.99
CA LYS A 20 36.29 -30.11 56.99
C LYS A 20 35.86 -28.78 56.35
N ARG A 21 36.66 -27.73 56.53
CA ARG A 21 36.41 -26.43 55.88
C ARG A 21 36.63 -26.53 54.39
N GLU A 22 37.70 -27.21 53.97
CA GLU A 22 38.00 -27.39 52.55
C GLU A 22 36.93 -28.22 51.82
N GLU A 23 36.45 -29.31 52.43
CA GLU A 23 35.37 -30.12 51.86
C GLU A 23 34.06 -29.32 51.72
N TYR A 24 33.70 -28.57 52.76
CA TYR A 24 32.52 -27.69 52.73
C TYR A 24 32.63 -26.64 51.61
N LEU A 25 33.75 -25.93 51.54
CA LEU A 25 33.97 -24.91 50.50
C LEU A 25 33.95 -25.51 49.09
N LYS A 26 34.57 -26.68 48.88
CA LYS A 26 34.54 -27.39 47.58
C LYS A 26 33.11 -27.74 47.16
N GLN A 27 32.28 -28.22 48.08
CA GLN A 27 30.88 -28.53 47.79
C GLN A 27 30.07 -27.27 47.45
N GLU A 28 30.18 -26.23 48.26
CA GLU A 28 29.44 -24.97 48.05
C GLU A 28 29.87 -24.25 46.76
N PHE A 29 31.16 -24.23 46.43
CA PHE A 29 31.62 -23.66 45.15
C PHE A 29 31.14 -24.47 43.95
N LYS A 30 31.15 -25.80 44.05
CA LYS A 30 30.58 -26.64 42.99
C LYS A 30 29.09 -26.34 42.77
N LEU A 31 28.32 -26.18 43.85
CA LEU A 31 26.90 -25.81 43.77
C LEU A 31 26.72 -24.40 43.19
N LEU A 32 27.60 -23.46 43.53
CA LEU A 32 27.58 -22.11 42.99
C LEU A 32 27.84 -22.11 41.47
N ASP A 33 28.84 -22.87 41.01
CA ASP A 33 29.17 -23.03 39.59
C ASP A 33 28.01 -23.69 38.82
N GLU A 34 27.42 -24.75 39.37
CA GLU A 34 26.25 -25.41 38.78
C GLU A 34 25.06 -24.46 38.67
N ARG A 35 24.85 -23.59 39.66
CA ARG A 35 23.78 -22.58 39.64
C ARG A 35 24.03 -21.52 38.57
N GLN A 36 25.23 -20.98 38.49
CA GLN A 36 25.60 -20.01 37.44
C GLN A 36 25.49 -20.63 36.04
N ALA A 37 25.86 -21.90 35.87
CA ALA A 37 25.71 -22.59 34.60
C ALA A 37 24.24 -22.76 34.19
N ARG A 38 23.35 -23.05 35.16
CA ARG A 38 21.90 -23.10 34.92
C ARG A 38 21.34 -21.74 34.55
N GLU A 39 21.69 -20.69 35.29
CA GLU A 39 21.24 -19.31 35.01
C GLU A 39 21.68 -18.86 33.62
N LYS A 40 22.94 -19.09 33.22
CA LYS A 40 23.42 -18.78 31.86
C LYS A 40 22.67 -19.56 30.78
N LYS A 41 22.35 -20.83 31.04
CA LYS A 41 21.61 -21.67 30.09
C LYS A 41 20.16 -21.17 29.94
N GLU A 42 19.52 -20.84 31.06
CA GLU A 42 18.16 -20.29 31.08
C GLU A 42 18.10 -18.93 30.39
N GLU A 43 19.09 -18.06 30.63
CA GLU A 43 19.20 -16.77 29.96
C GLU A 43 19.42 -16.93 28.45
N ALA A 44 20.29 -17.85 28.03
CA ALA A 44 20.48 -18.16 26.62
C ALA A 44 19.21 -18.71 25.97
N GLU A 45 18.45 -19.56 26.66
CA GLU A 45 17.18 -20.08 26.19
C GLU A 45 16.12 -18.97 26.07
N ARG A 46 16.08 -18.05 27.05
CA ARG A 46 15.19 -16.89 27.03
C ARG A 46 15.50 -15.97 25.85
N GLN A 47 16.77 -15.61 25.66
CA GLN A 47 17.20 -14.80 24.52
C GLN A 47 16.89 -15.48 23.18
N ALA A 48 17.03 -16.81 23.10
CA ALA A 48 16.70 -17.55 21.88
C ALA A 48 15.19 -17.55 21.60
N ARG A 49 14.34 -17.62 22.64
CA ARG A 49 12.89 -17.52 22.50
C ARG A 49 12.46 -16.11 22.08
N GLU A 50 13.01 -15.08 22.72
CA GLU A 50 12.71 -13.68 22.39
C GLU A 50 13.08 -13.36 20.92
N LYS A 51 14.25 -13.81 20.45
CA LYS A 51 14.65 -13.65 19.04
C LYS A 51 13.73 -14.37 18.06
N LYS A 52 13.22 -15.55 18.41
CA LYS A 52 12.27 -16.27 17.58
C LYS A 52 10.93 -15.56 17.51
N GLU A 53 10.43 -15.07 18.64
CA GLU A 53 9.17 -14.33 18.69
C GLU A 53 9.27 -13.00 17.92
N GLU A 54 10.42 -12.32 18.01
CA GLU A 54 10.67 -11.10 17.24
C GLU A 54 10.69 -11.37 15.73
N ALA A 55 11.34 -12.46 15.30
CA ALA A 55 11.35 -12.87 13.89
C ALA A 55 9.94 -13.22 13.39
N GLU A 56 9.16 -13.97 14.15
CA GLU A 56 7.78 -14.33 13.79
C GLU A 56 6.88 -13.09 13.69
N ARG A 57 7.04 -12.12 14.60
CA ARG A 57 6.31 -10.84 14.52
C ARG A 57 6.72 -10.02 13.30
N GLN A 58 7.99 -10.06 12.88
CA GLN A 58 8.44 -9.38 11.66
C GLN A 58 7.87 -10.05 10.41
N GLU A 59 7.94 -11.38 10.31
CA GLU A 59 7.38 -12.13 9.18
C GLU A 59 5.87 -11.87 9.04
N LYS A 60 5.14 -11.90 10.15
CA LYS A 60 3.70 -11.63 10.13
C LYS A 60 3.38 -10.21 9.63
N LYS A 61 4.14 -9.20 10.07
CA LYS A 61 3.98 -7.82 9.57
C LYS A 61 4.24 -7.72 8.07
N GLU A 62 5.30 -8.37 7.57
CA GLU A 62 5.59 -8.37 6.14
C GLU A 62 4.50 -9.09 5.33
N GLU A 63 3.92 -10.16 5.86
CA GLU A 63 2.81 -10.87 5.23
C GLU A 63 1.55 -10.02 5.19
N ASP A 64 1.19 -9.39 6.30
CA ASP A 64 0.04 -8.48 6.41
C ASP A 64 0.19 -7.30 5.43
N GLU A 65 1.37 -6.67 5.35
CA GLU A 65 1.64 -5.60 4.38
C GLU A 65 1.54 -6.06 2.92
N ARG A 66 1.94 -7.30 2.62
CA ARG A 66 1.78 -7.88 1.28
C ARG A 66 0.32 -8.13 0.94
N GLN A 67 -0.49 -8.55 1.91
CA GLN A 67 -1.92 -8.72 1.71
C GLN A 67 -2.61 -7.37 1.49
N GLU A 68 -2.34 -6.38 2.33
CA GLU A 68 -2.91 -5.03 2.19
C GLU A 68 -2.59 -4.43 0.81
N LYS A 69 -1.36 -4.56 0.32
CA LYS A 69 -0.99 -4.09 -1.03
C LYS A 69 -1.76 -4.78 -2.14
N LYS A 70 -2.06 -6.08 -2.00
CA LYS A 70 -2.86 -6.82 -2.98
C LYS A 70 -4.31 -6.35 -2.96
N GLU A 71 -4.89 -6.18 -1.78
CA GLU A 71 -6.26 -5.69 -1.63
C GLU A 71 -6.41 -4.25 -2.13
N GLU A 72 -5.42 -3.39 -1.87
CA GLU A 72 -5.42 -2.02 -2.39
C GLU A 72 -5.33 -1.99 -3.92
N ALA A 73 -4.47 -2.83 -4.51
CA ALA A 73 -4.36 -2.96 -5.95
C ALA A 73 -5.67 -3.46 -6.59
N GLU A 74 -6.30 -4.49 -6.02
CA GLU A 74 -7.58 -5.02 -6.49
C GLU A 74 -8.70 -3.98 -6.37
N ARG A 75 -8.74 -3.23 -5.26
CA ARG A 75 -9.71 -2.15 -5.07
C ARG A 75 -9.53 -1.04 -6.10
N LYS A 76 -8.29 -0.70 -6.42
CA LYS A 76 -7.97 0.31 -7.44
C LYS A 76 -8.39 -0.16 -8.82
N GLU A 77 -8.09 -1.42 -9.17
CA GLU A 77 -8.49 -2.03 -10.45
C GLU A 77 -10.01 -2.03 -10.62
N ARG A 78 -10.77 -2.45 -9.59
CA ARG A 78 -12.23 -2.41 -9.62
C ARG A 78 -12.79 -1.00 -9.82
N LYS A 79 -12.14 0.00 -9.23
CA LYS A 79 -12.56 1.41 -9.38
C LYS A 79 -12.29 1.91 -10.80
N GLU A 80 -11.10 1.62 -11.35
CA GLU A 80 -10.76 2.00 -12.73
C GLU A 80 -11.66 1.30 -13.76
N GLU A 81 -12.01 0.04 -13.52
CA GLU A 81 -12.96 -0.70 -14.37
C GLU A 81 -14.37 -0.10 -14.31
N ALA A 82 -14.85 0.26 -13.12
CA ALA A 82 -16.14 0.93 -12.95
C ALA A 82 -16.17 2.28 -13.67
N ASP A 83 -15.14 3.11 -13.49
CA ASP A 83 -15.01 4.41 -14.16
C ASP A 83 -14.96 4.26 -15.69
N ARG A 84 -14.27 3.22 -16.19
CA ARG A 84 -14.22 2.92 -17.63
C ARG A 84 -15.60 2.51 -18.16
N LYS A 85 -16.33 1.70 -17.41
CA LYS A 85 -17.68 1.26 -17.79
C LYS A 85 -18.66 2.45 -17.84
N GLU A 86 -18.61 3.33 -16.84
CA GLU A 86 -19.44 4.54 -16.80
C GLU A 86 -19.17 5.45 -18.01
N ARG A 87 -17.90 5.65 -18.37
CA ARG A 87 -17.53 6.43 -19.57
C ARG A 87 -18.11 5.85 -20.85
N LEU A 88 -18.02 4.52 -21.01
CA LEU A 88 -18.56 3.83 -22.19
C LEU A 88 -20.10 3.92 -22.24
N GLU A 89 -20.78 3.85 -21.09
CA GLU A 89 -22.24 4.03 -21.03
C GLU A 89 -22.65 5.46 -21.38
N LEU A 90 -21.93 6.47 -20.87
CA LEU A 90 -22.16 7.88 -21.24
C LEU A 90 -21.94 8.14 -22.73
N GLU A 91 -20.90 7.56 -23.32
CA GLU A 91 -20.60 7.71 -24.75
C GLU A 91 -21.68 7.06 -25.63
N LYS A 92 -22.17 5.87 -25.26
CA LYS A 92 -23.32 5.23 -25.93
C LYS A 92 -24.57 6.11 -25.88
N MET A 93 -24.89 6.67 -24.72
CA MET A 93 -26.05 7.56 -24.57
C MET A 93 -25.94 8.81 -25.44
N LYS A 94 -24.73 9.39 -25.57
CA LYS A 94 -24.48 10.53 -26.46
C LYS A 94 -24.67 10.15 -27.93
N LEU A 95 -24.09 9.04 -28.37
CA LEU A 95 -24.26 8.55 -29.73
C LEU A 95 -25.72 8.24 -30.07
N ASP A 96 -26.47 7.62 -29.16
CA ASP A 96 -27.89 7.34 -29.34
C ASP A 96 -28.70 8.64 -29.46
N ALA A 97 -28.37 9.67 -28.68
CA ALA A 97 -29.01 10.97 -28.77
C ALA A 97 -28.70 11.68 -30.10
N GLU A 98 -27.44 11.63 -30.54
CA GLU A 98 -27.02 12.17 -31.84
C GLU A 98 -27.70 11.46 -33.01
N MET A 99 -27.79 10.13 -32.97
CA MET A 99 -28.50 9.32 -33.96
C MET A 99 -29.98 9.64 -34.00
N LYS A 100 -30.64 9.77 -32.85
CA LYS A 100 -32.06 10.19 -32.78
C LYS A 100 -32.27 11.60 -33.34
N LEU A 101 -31.35 12.52 -33.05
CA LEU A 101 -31.40 13.88 -33.62
C LEU A 101 -31.18 13.88 -35.14
N LEU A 102 -30.24 13.08 -35.65
CA LEU A 102 -30.02 12.88 -37.07
C LEU A 102 -31.25 12.27 -37.75
N GLN A 103 -31.82 11.23 -37.17
CA GLN A 103 -33.03 10.59 -37.67
C GLN A 103 -34.22 11.57 -37.68
N ALA A 104 -34.42 12.32 -36.60
CA ALA A 104 -35.45 13.36 -36.54
C ALA A 104 -35.23 14.46 -37.59
N LYS A 105 -33.97 14.86 -37.87
CA LYS A 105 -33.64 15.82 -38.94
C LYS A 105 -33.91 15.25 -40.35
N ILE A 106 -33.69 13.96 -40.56
CA ILE A 106 -34.01 13.26 -41.81
C ILE A 106 -35.54 13.19 -41.99
N GLU A 107 -36.27 12.76 -40.96
CA GLU A 107 -37.74 12.67 -40.96
C GLU A 107 -38.42 14.05 -41.13
N ALA A 108 -37.83 15.10 -40.55
CA ALA A 108 -38.26 16.48 -40.75
C ALA A 108 -37.89 17.07 -42.13
N GLY A 109 -37.22 16.30 -43.00
CA GLY A 109 -36.85 16.72 -44.35
C GLY A 109 -35.74 17.78 -44.40
N ILE A 110 -35.03 18.02 -43.29
CA ILE A 110 -33.94 18.99 -43.19
C ILE A 110 -32.65 18.43 -43.83
N ILE A 111 -32.45 17.11 -43.76
CA ILE A 111 -31.36 16.40 -44.42
C ILE A 111 -31.99 15.53 -45.51
N LYS A 112 -31.75 15.88 -46.79
CA LYS A 112 -32.15 15.04 -47.93
C LYS A 112 -31.09 13.94 -48.09
N ASN A 113 -31.48 12.68 -47.86
CA ASN A 113 -30.71 11.55 -48.39
C ASN A 113 -30.93 11.53 -49.90
N GLU A 114 -30.08 12.23 -50.65
CA GLU A 114 -30.03 12.01 -52.09
C GLU A 114 -29.42 10.61 -52.33
N PRO A 115 -30.17 9.67 -52.93
CA PRO A 115 -29.57 8.43 -53.38
C PRO A 115 -28.64 8.77 -54.55
N ASP A 116 -27.41 8.30 -54.44
CA ASP A 116 -26.35 8.46 -55.41
C ASP A 116 -26.85 8.11 -56.83
N GLY A 117 -26.77 9.07 -57.75
CA GLY A 117 -27.15 8.81 -59.14
C GLY A 117 -27.69 10.00 -59.91
N SER A 118 -26.84 10.99 -60.22
CA SER A 118 -26.84 11.63 -61.55
C SER A 118 -25.76 12.71 -61.61
N GLY A 119 -24.82 12.54 -62.54
CA GLY A 119 -23.92 13.62 -62.91
C GLY A 119 -24.67 14.83 -63.49
N ALA A 120 -24.28 16.01 -63.05
CA ALA A 120 -24.39 17.26 -63.80
C ALA A 120 -23.50 18.29 -63.09
N ARG A 121 -22.28 18.50 -63.58
CA ARG A 121 -21.91 19.71 -64.34
C ARG A 121 -22.30 21.05 -63.67
N SER A 122 -21.25 21.70 -63.19
CA SER A 122 -20.91 23.12 -63.35
C SER A 122 -21.80 24.22 -62.75
N SER A 123 -21.07 25.12 -62.05
CA SER A 123 -21.27 26.58 -61.91
C SER A 123 -22.53 27.07 -61.21
N ASP A 124 -22.40 27.59 -59.99
CA ASP A 124 -22.26 29.05 -59.87
C ASP A 124 -21.69 29.46 -58.51
N SER A 125 -20.71 30.35 -58.57
CA SER A 125 -20.04 30.96 -57.42
C SER A 125 -20.93 32.03 -56.82
N GLY A 126 -21.40 31.87 -55.58
CA GLY A 126 -22.25 32.89 -54.95
C GLY A 126 -22.56 32.77 -53.46
N ALA A 127 -21.96 31.84 -52.71
CA ALA A 127 -22.22 31.73 -51.27
C ALA A 127 -21.15 32.48 -50.47
N LYS A 128 -21.48 33.67 -49.98
CA LYS A 128 -20.69 34.36 -48.95
C LYS A 128 -20.61 33.45 -47.71
N HIS A 129 -19.46 32.84 -47.46
CA HIS A 129 -19.22 32.13 -46.20
C HIS A 129 -19.38 33.12 -45.03
N PRO A 130 -20.17 32.81 -43.99
CA PRO A 130 -20.07 33.57 -42.75
C PRO A 130 -18.64 33.39 -42.21
N LYS A 131 -17.93 34.50 -42.01
CA LYS A 131 -16.60 34.48 -41.38
C LYS A 131 -16.74 33.87 -39.99
N LEU A 132 -16.16 32.69 -39.79
CA LEU A 132 -15.93 32.12 -38.46
C LEU A 132 -15.08 33.12 -37.67
N PRO A 133 -15.34 33.34 -36.36
CA PRO A 133 -14.49 34.19 -35.55
C PRO A 133 -13.09 33.60 -35.52
N ASN A 134 -12.08 34.43 -35.79
CA ASN A 134 -10.68 34.07 -35.57
C ASN A 134 -10.52 33.74 -34.10
N PHE A 135 -10.32 32.46 -33.77
CA PHE A 135 -9.71 32.10 -32.50
C PHE A 135 -8.29 32.64 -32.54
N GLN A 136 -8.07 33.76 -31.85
CA GLN A 136 -6.72 34.16 -31.45
C GLN A 136 -6.25 33.09 -30.48
N ASP A 137 -5.09 32.49 -30.77
CA ASP A 137 -4.32 31.69 -29.81
C ASP A 137 -4.03 32.59 -28.60
N GLY A 138 -4.96 32.54 -27.65
CA GLY A 138 -4.86 33.14 -26.33
C GLY A 138 -3.96 32.25 -25.50
N ARG A 139 -2.73 32.74 -25.36
CA ARG A 139 -1.65 32.35 -24.44
C ARG A 139 -2.07 31.53 -23.23
N ASP A 140 -1.19 30.58 -22.92
CA ASP A 140 -1.12 29.80 -21.70
C ASP A 140 -1.22 30.68 -20.45
N ASP A 141 -2.40 30.71 -19.84
CA ASP A 141 -2.60 31.19 -18.48
C ASP A 141 -2.83 29.96 -17.58
N LEU A 142 -1.79 29.14 -17.48
CA LEU A 142 -1.54 28.25 -16.35
C LEU A 142 -1.43 29.11 -15.10
N ASP A 143 -2.53 29.32 -14.38
CA ASP A 143 -2.53 29.63 -12.94
C ASP A 143 -3.96 29.64 -12.36
N ILE A 144 -4.46 28.46 -12.01
CA ILE A 144 -5.45 28.32 -10.93
C ILE A 144 -4.96 27.24 -9.97
N TRP A 145 -3.88 27.56 -9.27
CA TRP A 145 -3.49 26.87 -8.04
C TRP A 145 -3.43 27.91 -6.93
N GLN A 146 -4.56 28.13 -6.26
CA GLN A 146 -4.70 28.54 -4.86
C GLN A 146 -6.13 28.99 -4.64
N ILE A 147 -6.89 28.22 -3.85
CA ILE A 147 -7.66 28.65 -2.68
C ILE A 147 -8.29 27.39 -2.11
N CYS A 148 -7.66 26.85 -1.07
CA CYS A 148 -8.29 26.07 0.00
C CYS A 148 -7.32 25.99 1.17
N ARG A 149 -7.15 27.13 1.85
CA ARG A 149 -6.61 27.18 3.21
C ARG A 149 -7.17 28.41 3.93
N LYS A 150 -8.30 28.22 4.62
CA LYS A 150 -8.53 28.62 6.00
C LYS A 150 -9.83 28.02 6.48
#